data_AF-A0A556TRT5-F1
#
_entry.id   AF-A0A556TRT5-F1
#
_cell.length_a   1.000
_cell.length_b   1.000
_cell.length_c   1.000
_cell.angle_alpha   90.00
_cell.angle_beta   90.00
_cell.angle_gamma   90.00
#
_symmetry.space_group_name_H-M   'P 1'
#
loop_
_entity.id
_entity.type
_entity.pdbx_description
1 polymer ?
#
loop_
_entity_poly.entity_id
_entity_poly.type
_entity_poly.pdbx_seq_one_letter_code
_entity_poly.pdbx_strand_id
1 'polypeptide(L)'
;MATYLRYVRRLDFFEKPDYDYLRKLFTDLFDRNGYVFDYEYDWVGKTLVMSSTNGEVNTDDPTAAHSNAPITAPAEVEVSDDTK
;
A
#
# COMPACT_ATOMS: atom_id res chain seq x y z
N MET A 1 20.28 10.85 -4.56
CA MET A 1 19.36 9.90 -5.24
C MET A 1 20.03 9.06 -6.34
N ALA A 2 20.80 9.64 -7.26
CA ALA A 2 21.45 8.87 -8.33
C ALA A 2 22.37 7.72 -7.85
N THR A 3 23.06 7.90 -6.71
CA THR A 3 23.92 6.86 -6.12
C THR A 3 23.13 5.62 -5.70
N TYR A 4 21.96 5.80 -5.08
CA TYR A 4 21.06 4.71 -4.71
C TYR A 4 20.65 3.90 -5.95
N LEU A 5 20.15 4.59 -6.99
CA LEU A 5 19.69 3.94 -8.22
C LEU A 5 20.83 3.23 -8.97
N ARG A 6 22.04 3.79 -8.94
CA ARG A 6 23.22 3.13 -9.51
C ARG A 6 23.61 1.88 -8.75
N TYR A 7 23.53 1.88 -7.42
CA TYR A 7 23.83 0.72 -6.59
C TYR A 7 22.82 -0.40 -6.85
N VAL A 8 21.52 -0.13 -6.71
CA VAL A 8 20.49 -1.19 -6.81
C VAL A 8 20.38 -1.79 -8.21
N ARG A 9 20.71 -1.03 -9.25
CA ARG A 9 20.73 -1.53 -10.64
C ARG A 9 21.95 -2.41 -10.96
N ARG A 10 22.97 -2.42 -10.09
CA ARG A 10 24.19 -3.20 -10.26
C ARG A 10 24.24 -4.45 -9.39
N LEU A 11 23.31 -4.59 -8.45
CA LEU A 11 23.18 -5.80 -7.65
C LEU A 11 22.96 -7.01 -8.56
N ASP A 12 23.74 -8.06 -8.35
CA ASP A 12 23.49 -9.34 -8.99
C ASP A 12 22.30 -10.06 -8.34
N PHE A 13 21.72 -11.04 -9.04
CA PHE A 13 20.49 -11.72 -8.60
C PHE A 13 20.61 -12.39 -7.22
N PHE A 14 21.78 -12.92 -6.91
CA PHE A 14 22.07 -13.58 -5.63
C PHE A 14 22.84 -12.68 -4.65
N GLU A 15 23.16 -11.45 -5.05
CA GLU A 15 23.91 -10.53 -4.20
C GLU A 15 23.01 -9.99 -3.09
N LYS A 16 23.47 -10.14 -1.84
CA LYS A 16 22.76 -9.58 -0.69
C LYS A 16 22.94 -8.05 -0.67
N PRO A 17 21.86 -7.26 -0.71
CA PRO A 17 21.99 -5.81 -0.65
C PRO A 17 22.56 -5.34 0.69
N ASP A 18 23.43 -4.33 0.64
CA ASP A 18 23.90 -3.62 1.83
C ASP A 18 22.88 -2.55 2.25
N TYR A 19 21.90 -2.97 3.05
CA TYR A 19 20.85 -2.08 3.56
C TYR A 19 21.37 -1.01 4.51
N ASP A 20 22.50 -1.25 5.20
CA ASP A 20 23.08 -0.27 6.10
C ASP A 20 23.66 0.89 5.31
N TYR A 21 24.40 0.60 4.23
CA TYR A 21 24.88 1.60 3.29
C TYR A 21 23.73 2.40 2.66
N LEU A 22 22.68 1.72 2.20
CA LEU A 22 21.54 2.38 1.55
C LEU A 22 20.80 3.30 2.50
N ARG A 23 20.55 2.86 3.74
CA ARG A 23 19.94 3.71 4.79
C ARG A 23 20.84 4.89 5.11
N LYS A 24 22.14 4.65 5.26
CA LYS A 24 23.13 5.68 5.57
C LYS A 24 23.14 6.81 4.54
N LEU A 25 23.02 6.48 3.25
CA LEU A 25 22.96 7.49 2.19
C LEU A 25 21.83 8.50 2.40
N PHE A 26 20.68 8.06 2.90
CA PHE A 26 19.54 8.93 3.16
C PHE A 26 19.61 9.61 4.52
N THR A 27 20.05 8.91 5.57
CA THR A 27 20.21 9.53 6.90
C THR A 27 21.26 10.63 6.86
N ASP A 28 22.40 10.42 6.20
CA ASP A 28 23.45 11.45 6.08
C ASP A 28 22.94 12.69 5.30
N LEU A 29 22.04 12.50 4.33
CA LEU A 29 21.39 13.61 3.63
C LEU A 29 20.34 14.30 4.49
N PHE A 30 19.59 13.53 5.27
CA PHE A 30 18.57 14.01 6.19
C PHE A 30 19.19 14.91 7.26
N ASP A 31 20.26 14.44 7.90
CA ASP A 31 21.00 15.18 8.93
C ASP A 31 21.65 16.43 8.36
N ARG A 32 22.24 16.34 7.16
CA ARG A 32 22.88 17.49 6.50
C ARG A 32 21.89 18.60 6.16
N ASN A 33 20.66 18.24 5.83
CA ASN A 33 19.59 19.20 5.57
C ASN A 33 18.94 19.73 6.86
N GLY A 34 19.35 19.21 8.03
CA GLY A 34 18.86 19.65 9.34
C GLY A 34 17.44 19.19 9.66
N TYR A 35 16.97 18.11 9.03
CA TYR A 35 15.64 17.57 9.32
C TYR A 35 15.61 16.85 10.67
N VAL A 36 14.44 16.80 11.28
CA VAL A 36 14.20 16.12 12.57
C VAL A 36 13.32 14.91 12.32
N PHE A 37 13.68 13.79 12.92
CA PHE A 37 12.90 12.55 12.81
C PHE A 37 11.75 12.54 13.82
N ASP A 38 10.75 13.39 13.58
CA ASP A 38 9.58 13.62 14.43
C ASP A 38 8.33 12.82 14.00
N TYR A 39 8.41 12.07 12.89
CA TYR A 39 7.30 11.36 12.26
C TYR A 39 6.17 12.27 11.73
N GLU A 40 6.43 13.56 11.55
CA GLU A 40 5.50 14.52 10.94
C GLU A 40 5.63 14.47 9.41
N TYR A 41 4.89 13.55 8.79
CA TYR A 41 4.82 13.43 7.34
C TYR A 41 3.76 14.38 6.75
N ASP A 42 3.87 14.66 5.44
CA ASP A 42 2.95 15.58 4.75
C ASP A 42 1.46 15.20 4.86
N TRP A 43 1.13 13.94 5.13
CA TRP A 43 -0.24 13.45 5.29
C TRP A 43 -0.74 13.47 6.74
N VAL A 44 0.13 13.71 7.72
CA VAL A 44 -0.27 13.79 9.13
C VAL A 44 -1.20 15.00 9.30
N GLY A 45 -2.34 14.78 9.97
CA GLY A 45 -3.35 15.82 10.20
C GLY A 45 -4.20 16.23 8.98
N LYS A 46 -3.93 15.69 7.79
CA LYS A 46 -4.78 15.93 6.61
C LYS A 46 -5.90 14.90 6.55
N THR A 47 -7.16 15.36 6.58
CA THR A 47 -8.28 14.55 6.10
C THR A 47 -8.03 14.31 4.62
N LEU A 48 -7.54 13.12 4.28
CA LEU A 48 -7.47 12.68 2.89
C LEU A 48 -8.91 12.57 2.42
N VAL A 49 -9.45 13.66 1.88
CA VAL A 49 -10.62 13.62 1.03
C VAL A 49 -10.23 12.74 -0.13
N MET A 50 -10.53 11.45 -0.01
CA MET A 50 -10.57 10.56 -1.15
C MET A 50 -11.52 11.28 -2.11
N SER A 51 -10.96 11.90 -3.14
CA SER A 51 -11.74 12.38 -4.27
C SER A 51 -12.26 11.15 -4.99
N SER A 52 -13.21 10.46 -4.34
CA SER A 52 -14.13 9.57 -5.01
C SER A 52 -14.91 10.47 -5.95
N THR A 53 -14.46 10.56 -7.19
CA THR A 53 -15.32 10.89 -8.31
C THR A 53 -16.25 9.70 -8.54
N ASN A 54 -17.03 9.33 -7.53
CA ASN A 54 -18.21 8.49 -7.70
C ASN A 54 -19.35 9.50 -7.78
N GLY A 55 -19.96 9.55 -8.97
CA GLY A 55 -20.88 10.59 -9.39
C GLY A 55 -21.94 10.94 -8.36
N GLU A 56 -22.39 12.19 -8.42
CA GLU A 56 -23.49 12.77 -7.66
C GLU A 56 -24.58 11.74 -7.35
N VAL A 57 -24.60 11.25 -6.11
CA VAL A 57 -25.72 10.46 -5.60
C VAL A 57 -26.82 11.47 -5.29
N ASN A 58 -27.78 11.61 -6.21
CA ASN A 58 -29.03 12.31 -5.94
C ASN A 58 -29.71 11.63 -4.74
N THR A 59 -29.84 12.36 -3.64
CA THR A 59 -30.39 11.90 -2.34
C THR A 59 -31.89 11.60 -2.33
N ASP A 60 -32.55 11.57 -3.50
CA ASP A 60 -34.00 11.41 -3.62
C ASP A 60 -34.43 10.03 -4.17
N ASP A 61 -33.52 9.05 -4.29
CA ASP A 61 -33.91 7.67 -4.65
C ASP A 61 -34.08 6.79 -3.39
N PRO A 62 -35.29 6.29 -3.08
CA PRO A 62 -35.57 5.52 -1.88
C PRO A 62 -35.07 4.06 -1.93
N THR A 63 -34.29 3.67 -2.95
CA THR A 63 -33.89 2.27 -3.17
C THR A 63 -32.42 1.98 -2.85
N ALA A 64 -31.63 2.97 -2.42
CA ALA A 64 -30.21 2.80 -2.09
C ALA A 64 -29.93 2.16 -0.70
N ALA A 65 -30.86 1.34 -0.21
CA ALA A 65 -30.58 0.42 0.88
C ALA A 65 -30.12 -0.91 0.27
N HIS A 66 -29.17 -1.57 0.94
CA HIS A 66 -28.69 -2.93 0.67
C HIS A 66 -27.46 -3.03 -0.23
N SER A 67 -26.28 -2.97 0.38
CA SER A 67 -25.25 -4.01 0.19
C SER A 67 -24.17 -3.91 1.28
N ASN A 68 -24.41 -4.57 2.42
CA ASN A 68 -23.37 -5.02 3.33
C ASN A 68 -23.66 -6.49 3.64
N ALA A 69 -23.25 -7.39 2.73
CA ALA A 69 -23.34 -8.82 2.97
C ALA A 69 -22.08 -9.27 3.76
N PRO A 70 -22.22 -9.99 4.89
CA PRO A 70 -21.07 -10.52 5.62
C PRO A 70 -20.48 -11.72 4.88
N ILE A 71 -19.15 -11.79 4.79
CA ILE A 71 -18.41 -12.95 4.28
C ILE A 71 -18.57 -14.10 5.28
N THR A 72 -19.37 -15.11 4.94
CA THR A 72 -19.52 -16.35 5.72
C THR A 72 -19.20 -17.58 4.88
N ALA A 73 -18.18 -18.31 5.37
CA ALA A 73 -17.80 -19.72 5.20
C ALA A 73 -17.23 -20.23 3.85
N PRO A 74 -16.09 -20.97 3.89
CA PRO A 74 -15.57 -21.71 2.73
C PRO A 74 -16.42 -22.96 2.44
N ALA A 75 -16.73 -23.20 1.18
CA ALA A 75 -17.47 -24.37 0.72
C ALA A 75 -16.60 -25.66 0.82
N GLU A 76 -17.09 -26.68 1.52
CA GLU A 76 -16.59 -28.06 1.41
C GLU A 76 -16.89 -28.58 0.00
N VAL A 77 -15.86 -29.12 -0.66
CA VAL A 77 -15.98 -29.76 -1.98
C VAL A 77 -16.38 -31.21 -1.76
N GLU A 78 -17.66 -31.51 -1.96
CA GLU A 78 -18.21 -32.87 -2.01
C GLU A 78 -17.90 -33.49 -3.39
N VAL A 79 -17.00 -34.47 -3.43
CA VAL A 79 -16.70 -35.25 -4.66
C VAL A 79 -17.79 -36.31 -4.80
N SER A 80 -18.68 -36.12 -5.77
CA SER A 80 -19.58 -37.16 -6.29
C SER A 80 -19.03 -37.67 -7.63
N ASP A 81 -18.77 -38.96 -7.75
CA ASP A 81 -18.61 -39.63 -9.05
C ASP A 81 -19.56 -40.84 -9.12
N ASP A 82 -20.24 -40.94 -10.25
CA ASP A 82 -21.49 -41.65 -10.49
C ASP A 82 -21.22 -43.03 -11.17
N THR A 83 -21.96 -44.05 -10.73
CA THR A 83 -22.44 -45.26 -11.44
C THR A 83 -21.59 -45.97 -12.51
N LYS A 84 -21.29 -47.25 -12.24
CA LYS A 84 -21.78 -48.39 -13.03
C LYS A 84 -21.86 -49.68 -12.20
#